data_AF-W5M7J9-F1
#
_entry.id   AF-W5M7J9-F1
#
_cell.length_a   1.000
_cell.length_b   1.000
_cell.length_c   1.000
_cell.angle_alpha   90.00
_cell.angle_beta   90.00
_cell.angle_gamma   90.00
#
_symmetry.space_group_name_H-M   'P 1'
#
loop_
_entity.id
_entity.type
_entity.pdbx_description
1 polymer ?
#
loop_
_entity_poly.entity_id
_entity_poly.type
_entity_poly.pdbx_seq_one_letter_code
_entity_poly.pdbx_strand_id
1 'polypeptide(L)'
;MSPESVAFRFPLTSCGSRIRFSNGKMIYSVDIKAEKKILSGRRGSILRDSSFKLTVSCMFLLIGSAQLNTDVQKKTQAETAVMKSEGALHLELRLAKDSSYGAYYSPRDHPVVRVLRQPVFAEVRVLNREDPDLQLQLGDCWATPSRDPGDPRRWTLLQKGCPYTGDNYKTELQPVLAGPSSKFPNHRKRFRVTMFSFVDSQSTRNFHGSVYFHCEAEVCKGGTGCTLSCTSRKRRARDRWNGRISSRHSVVSGGPFFIL
;
A
#
# COMPACT_ATOMS: atom_id res chain seq x y z
N MET A 1 25.12 30.87 5.83
CA MET A 1 24.02 30.06 5.24
C MET A 1 23.64 29.01 6.27
N SER A 2 22.36 28.83 6.57
CA SER A 2 21.92 27.77 7.50
C SER A 2 22.00 26.39 6.80
N PRO A 3 22.18 25.29 7.56
CA PRO A 3 22.38 23.95 7.00
C PRO A 3 21.13 23.33 6.34
N GLU A 4 20.00 24.03 6.28
CA GLU A 4 18.70 23.51 5.82
C GLU A 4 18.27 24.05 4.43
N SER A 5 19.18 24.65 3.65
CA SER A 5 18.85 25.21 2.33
C SER A 5 19.79 24.73 1.23
N VAL A 6 19.22 24.37 0.07
CA VAL A 6 19.95 24.01 -1.16
C VAL A 6 19.61 25.03 -2.24
N ALA A 7 20.62 25.69 -2.78
CA ALA A 7 20.47 26.71 -3.82
C ALA A 7 20.77 26.13 -5.21
N PHE A 8 19.80 26.19 -6.11
CA PHE A 8 19.96 25.81 -7.52
C PHE A 8 20.22 27.06 -8.37
N ARG A 9 21.29 27.05 -9.18
CA ARG A 9 21.62 28.12 -10.14
C ARG A 9 21.84 27.50 -11.51
N PHE A 10 21.13 27.99 -12.52
CA PHE A 10 21.22 27.53 -13.90
C PHE A 10 20.87 28.69 -14.87
N PRO A 11 21.54 28.80 -16.03
CA PRO A 11 21.13 29.71 -17.09
C PRO A 11 19.72 29.41 -17.63
N LEU A 12 19.01 30.45 -18.08
CA LEU A 12 17.63 30.36 -18.59
C LEU A 12 17.48 29.45 -19.83
N THR A 13 18.53 29.27 -20.61
CA THR A 13 18.54 28.52 -21.89
C THR A 13 19.24 27.16 -21.81
N SER A 14 19.75 26.74 -20.65
CA SER A 14 20.48 25.49 -20.47
C SER A 14 19.76 24.52 -19.53
N CYS A 15 20.42 23.43 -19.13
CA CYS A 15 19.92 22.47 -18.12
C CYS A 15 18.54 21.85 -18.42
N GLY A 16 18.16 21.76 -19.70
CA GLY A 16 16.85 21.24 -20.13
C GLY A 16 15.69 22.22 -19.94
N SER A 17 15.98 23.51 -19.77
CA SER A 17 14.97 24.57 -19.79
C SER A 17 14.16 24.57 -21.09
N ARG A 18 12.85 24.79 -20.98
CA ARG A 18 11.89 24.84 -22.08
C ARG A 18 11.32 26.24 -22.19
N ILE A 19 11.40 26.80 -23.39
CA ILE A 19 10.84 28.12 -23.74
C ILE A 19 9.45 27.92 -24.32
N ARG A 20 8.47 28.73 -23.89
CA ARG A 20 7.13 28.81 -24.48
C ARG A 20 6.68 30.25 -24.62
N PHE A 21 5.91 30.53 -25.66
CA PHE A 21 5.24 31.81 -25.88
C PHE A 21 3.75 31.63 -25.61
N SER A 22 3.15 32.49 -24.79
CA SER A 22 1.72 32.44 -24.46
C SER A 22 1.21 33.80 -23.98
N ASN A 23 0.15 34.32 -24.59
CA ASN A 23 -0.50 35.61 -24.26
C ASN A 23 0.51 36.77 -24.13
N GLY A 24 1.37 36.93 -25.14
CA GLY A 24 2.47 37.90 -25.15
C GLY A 24 3.66 37.55 -24.23
N LYS A 25 3.59 36.53 -23.38
CA LYS A 25 4.65 36.24 -22.41
C LYS A 25 5.62 35.18 -22.93
N MET A 26 6.92 35.43 -22.74
CA MET A 26 7.98 34.44 -22.92
C MET A 26 8.23 33.75 -21.58
N ILE A 27 7.96 32.45 -21.52
CA ILE A 27 8.03 31.64 -20.31
C ILE A 27 9.17 30.64 -20.45
N TYR A 28 10.22 30.81 -19.65
CA TYR A 28 11.27 29.82 -19.44
C TYR A 28 10.86 28.91 -18.30
N SER A 29 10.97 27.60 -18.47
CA SER A 29 10.57 26.62 -17.46
C SER A 29 11.54 25.45 -17.36
N VAL A 30 11.96 25.08 -16.15
CA VAL A 30 12.81 23.91 -15.91
C VAL A 30 12.18 23.00 -14.86
N ASP A 31 12.32 21.69 -15.05
CA ASP A 31 11.86 20.68 -14.10
C ASP A 31 13.03 20.23 -13.21
N ILE A 32 13.14 20.73 -11.98
CA ILE A 32 14.05 20.17 -10.98
C ILE A 32 13.42 18.87 -10.47
N LYS A 33 14.15 17.75 -10.55
CA LYS A 33 13.66 16.41 -10.20
C LYS A 33 14.61 15.71 -9.24
N ALA A 34 14.05 14.96 -8.29
CA ALA A 34 14.83 14.00 -7.51
C ALA A 34 15.05 12.70 -8.32
N GLU A 35 16.20 12.06 -8.10
CA GLU A 35 16.47 10.71 -8.58
C GLU A 35 15.57 9.70 -7.85
N LYS A 36 15.18 8.62 -8.54
CA LYS A 36 14.19 7.64 -8.04
C LYS A 36 14.79 6.24 -7.95
N LYS A 37 14.79 5.63 -6.77
CA LYS A 37 15.23 4.25 -6.59
C LYS A 37 14.06 3.27 -6.70
N ILE A 38 13.91 2.68 -7.88
CA ILE A 38 12.92 1.62 -8.14
C ILE A 38 13.44 0.30 -7.58
N LEU A 39 12.60 -0.42 -6.82
CA LEU A 39 12.87 -1.79 -6.39
C LEU A 39 12.06 -2.75 -7.26
N SER A 40 12.74 -3.64 -7.98
CA SER A 40 12.11 -4.64 -8.86
C SER A 40 12.08 -6.01 -8.19
N GLY A 41 10.87 -6.52 -7.96
CA GLY A 41 10.63 -7.88 -7.46
C GLY A 41 10.13 -8.81 -8.57
N ARG A 42 9.99 -10.10 -8.26
CA ARG A 42 9.65 -11.15 -9.25
C ARG A 42 8.34 -10.92 -10.04
N ARG A 43 7.38 -10.19 -9.46
CA ARG A 43 6.03 -9.96 -10.01
C ARG A 43 5.61 -8.49 -10.04
N GLY A 44 6.55 -7.56 -9.88
CA GLY A 44 6.22 -6.14 -9.86
C GLY A 44 7.35 -5.30 -9.31
N SER A 45 7.34 -4.03 -9.70
CA SER A 45 8.29 -3.03 -9.21
C SER A 45 7.55 -1.98 -8.39
N ILE A 46 8.20 -1.51 -7.34
CA ILE A 46 7.66 -0.47 -6.44
C ILE A 46 8.62 0.70 -6.30
N LEU A 47 8.06 1.86 -5.97
CA LEU A 47 8.81 3.06 -5.61
C LEU A 47 8.53 3.45 -4.16
N ARG A 48 9.59 3.82 -3.45
CA ARG A 48 9.58 4.31 -2.06
C ARG A 48 9.89 5.81 -1.95
N ASP A 49 10.28 6.44 -3.05
CA ASP A 49 10.73 7.84 -3.08
C ASP A 49 9.66 8.71 -3.75
N SER A 50 9.30 9.83 -3.15
CA SER A 50 8.33 10.75 -3.74
C SER A 50 8.83 11.28 -5.08
N SER A 51 7.92 11.45 -6.04
CA SER A 51 8.23 12.13 -7.29
C SER A 51 8.35 13.63 -7.06
N PHE A 52 9.45 14.07 -6.45
CA PHE A 52 9.77 15.49 -6.39
C PHE A 52 10.01 16.00 -7.82
N LYS A 53 9.13 16.91 -8.27
CA LYS A 53 9.23 17.65 -9.52
C LYS A 53 8.83 19.10 -9.25
N LEU A 54 9.80 19.96 -8.96
CA LEU A 54 9.59 21.39 -8.86
C LEU A 54 9.77 22.00 -10.26
N THR A 55 8.69 22.55 -10.81
CA THR A 55 8.76 23.26 -12.11
C THR A 55 8.99 24.73 -11.83
N VAL A 56 10.23 25.20 -11.91
CA VAL A 56 10.57 26.62 -11.76
C VAL A 56 10.30 27.30 -13.09
N SER A 57 9.53 28.39 -13.08
CA SER A 57 9.21 29.16 -14.29
C SER A 57 9.51 30.64 -14.11
N CYS A 58 10.23 31.22 -15.07
CA CYS A 58 10.51 32.66 -15.16
C CYS A 58 9.75 33.24 -16.35
N MET A 59 8.96 34.28 -16.12
CA MET A 59 8.06 34.87 -17.11
C MET A 59 8.50 36.29 -17.45
N PHE A 60 8.70 36.56 -18.74
CA PHE A 60 8.99 37.89 -19.28
C PHE A 60 7.78 38.38 -20.09
N LEU A 61 7.42 39.65 -19.93
CA LEU A 61 6.29 40.28 -20.62
C LEU A 61 6.73 40.80 -22.00
N LEU A 62 6.01 40.42 -23.05
CA LEU A 62 5.81 41.24 -24.25
C LEU A 62 4.34 41.67 -24.25
N ILE A 63 4.05 42.86 -24.75
CA ILE A 63 2.75 43.52 -24.58
C ILE A 63 1.74 42.95 -25.59
N GLY A 64 0.62 42.39 -25.11
CA GLY A 64 -0.44 41.79 -25.93
C GLY A 64 -1.43 40.95 -25.10
N SER A 65 -2.54 40.52 -25.69
CA SER A 65 -3.74 40.02 -24.99
C SER A 65 -3.93 38.47 -25.15
N ALA A 66 -5.01 37.78 -24.73
CA ALA A 66 -6.32 38.23 -24.22
C ALA A 66 -6.93 37.34 -23.10
N GLN A 67 -8.17 36.87 -23.29
CA GLN A 67 -9.13 36.35 -22.30
C GLN A 67 -9.60 34.89 -22.58
N LEU A 68 -9.88 34.14 -21.49
CA LEU A 68 -11.01 33.19 -21.24
C LEU A 68 -11.26 31.98 -22.21
N ASN A 69 -11.87 30.82 -21.87
CA ASN A 69 -12.60 30.35 -20.66
C ASN A 69 -12.58 28.78 -20.49
N THR A 70 -13.30 28.23 -19.49
CA THR A 70 -13.37 26.80 -19.02
C THR A 70 -14.38 25.90 -19.78
N ASP A 71 -14.52 24.56 -19.59
CA ASP A 71 -15.14 23.84 -18.43
C ASP A 71 -15.00 22.27 -18.47
N VAL A 72 -15.51 21.58 -17.43
CA VAL A 72 -15.35 20.14 -17.05
C VAL A 72 -16.69 19.38 -17.04
N GLN A 73 -16.68 18.05 -17.25
CA GLN A 73 -17.80 17.15 -16.88
C GLN A 73 -17.34 15.82 -16.22
N LYS A 74 -18.23 15.23 -15.39
CA LYS A 74 -18.08 13.98 -14.62
C LYS A 74 -19.21 12.99 -14.93
N LYS A 75 -19.03 11.68 -14.65
CA LYS A 75 -20.14 10.83 -14.18
C LYS A 75 -19.71 9.56 -13.40
N THR A 76 -20.68 8.98 -12.69
CA THR A 76 -20.62 7.75 -11.85
C THR A 76 -21.45 6.61 -12.54
N GLN A 77 -21.65 5.38 -12.03
CA GLN A 77 -21.60 4.87 -10.65
C GLN A 77 -21.19 3.37 -10.55
N ALA A 78 -21.92 2.52 -9.81
CA ALA A 78 -21.60 1.12 -9.51
C ALA A 78 -22.85 0.24 -9.35
N GLU A 79 -22.66 -1.09 -9.35
CA GLU A 79 -23.67 -2.11 -8.94
C GLU A 79 -23.05 -3.20 -8.03
N THR A 80 -23.91 -3.97 -7.35
CA THR A 80 -23.58 -4.97 -6.32
C THR A 80 -24.32 -6.28 -6.53
N ALA A 81 -23.73 -7.40 -6.07
CA ALA A 81 -24.39 -8.71 -6.01
C ALA A 81 -24.21 -9.37 -4.62
N VAL A 82 -25.16 -10.22 -4.23
CA VAL A 82 -25.19 -10.98 -2.96
C VAL A 82 -25.34 -12.47 -3.28
N MET A 83 -24.68 -13.36 -2.51
CA MET A 83 -24.82 -14.81 -2.65
C MET A 83 -24.85 -15.52 -1.28
N LYS A 84 -25.60 -16.62 -1.18
CA LYS A 84 -25.73 -17.48 0.02
C LYS A 84 -24.55 -18.48 0.13
N SER A 85 -24.17 -18.88 1.35
CA SER A 85 -23.61 -20.22 1.61
C SER A 85 -23.69 -20.62 3.10
N GLU A 86 -23.40 -21.90 3.37
CA GLU A 86 -23.23 -22.52 4.69
C GLU A 86 -22.27 -21.73 5.61
N GLY A 87 -22.32 -21.99 6.93
CA GLY A 87 -21.68 -21.22 8.01
C GLY A 87 -20.16 -21.05 7.95
N ALA A 88 -19.68 -20.29 6.97
CA ALA A 88 -18.29 -19.95 6.75
C ALA A 88 -17.71 -19.18 7.94
N LEU A 89 -16.41 -19.35 8.17
CA LEU A 89 -15.70 -18.50 9.11
C LEU A 89 -15.50 -17.12 8.49
N HIS A 90 -16.15 -16.11 9.04
CA HIS A 90 -16.11 -14.76 8.51
C HIS A 90 -14.81 -14.10 8.97
N LEU A 91 -13.94 -13.77 8.01
CA LEU A 91 -12.67 -13.07 8.25
C LEU A 91 -12.71 -11.70 7.57
N GLU A 92 -12.11 -10.69 8.19
CA GLU A 92 -12.06 -9.32 7.68
C GLU A 92 -10.65 -8.78 7.76
N LEU A 93 -10.15 -8.15 6.68
CA LEU A 93 -8.99 -7.27 6.70
C LEU A 93 -9.50 -5.83 6.79
N ARG A 94 -9.17 -5.16 7.89
CA ARG A 94 -9.54 -3.77 8.15
C ARG A 94 -8.33 -2.90 8.46
N LEU A 95 -8.48 -1.60 8.25
CA LEU A 95 -7.39 -0.64 8.27
C LEU A 95 -7.58 0.30 9.46
N ALA A 96 -6.62 0.33 10.38
CA ALA A 96 -6.64 1.23 11.52
C ALA A 96 -6.18 2.64 11.10
N LYS A 97 -6.72 3.66 11.78
CA LYS A 97 -6.37 5.07 11.51
C LYS A 97 -4.95 5.40 11.99
N ASP A 98 -4.46 4.71 13.02
CA ASP A 98 -3.17 4.92 13.67
C ASP A 98 -2.63 3.62 14.32
N SER A 99 -1.50 3.72 15.03
CA SER A 99 -0.80 2.62 15.70
C SER A 99 -1.49 2.07 16.95
N SER A 100 -2.50 2.76 17.50
CA SER A 100 -3.26 2.27 18.67
C SER A 100 -4.21 1.13 18.32
N TYR A 101 -4.62 1.04 17.04
CA TYR A 101 -5.70 0.16 16.58
C TYR A 101 -7.05 0.37 17.32
N GLY A 102 -7.27 1.57 17.87
CA GLY A 102 -8.52 1.97 18.52
C GLY A 102 -9.62 2.35 17.54
N ALA A 103 -9.27 3.03 16.45
CA ALA A 103 -10.20 3.46 15.39
C ALA A 103 -9.83 2.87 14.02
N TYR A 104 -10.83 2.60 13.19
CA TYR A 104 -10.67 1.99 11.86
C TYR A 104 -11.36 2.83 10.79
N TYR A 105 -10.85 2.74 9.56
CA TYR A 105 -11.51 3.30 8.39
C TYR A 105 -12.75 2.49 8.03
N SER A 106 -13.86 3.19 7.75
CA SER A 106 -15.09 2.63 7.20
C SER A 106 -15.10 2.79 5.68
N PRO A 107 -16.01 2.11 4.95
CA PRO A 107 -16.19 2.33 3.51
C PRO A 107 -16.41 3.80 3.10
N ARG A 108 -16.90 4.65 4.01
CA ARG A 108 -17.12 6.09 3.78
C ARG A 108 -15.85 6.94 3.88
N ASP A 109 -14.81 6.44 4.54
CA ASP A 109 -13.51 7.12 4.66
C ASP A 109 -12.59 6.84 3.45
N HIS A 110 -13.02 6.01 2.49
CA HIS A 110 -12.24 5.70 1.28
C HIS A 110 -12.51 6.69 0.14
N PRO A 111 -11.50 7.00 -0.71
CA PRO A 111 -10.15 6.45 -0.69
C PRO A 111 -9.26 7.02 0.43
N VAL A 112 -8.56 6.13 1.15
CA VAL A 112 -7.63 6.56 2.20
C VAL A 112 -6.34 7.04 1.56
N VAL A 113 -6.09 8.35 1.62
CA VAL A 113 -4.90 8.96 1.01
C VAL A 113 -3.67 8.77 1.92
N ARG A 114 -2.52 8.44 1.31
CA ARG A 114 -1.20 8.37 1.95
C ARG A 114 -0.14 8.89 1.01
N VAL A 115 0.93 9.48 1.54
CA VAL A 115 2.17 9.67 0.77
C VAL A 115 3.09 8.47 0.95
N LEU A 116 4.07 8.33 0.06
CA LEU A 116 5.10 7.29 0.18
C LEU A 116 5.81 7.33 1.54
N ARG A 117 6.22 6.14 2.01
CA ARG A 117 6.85 5.91 3.32
C ARG A 117 6.02 6.20 4.57
N GLN A 118 4.81 6.78 4.48
CA GLN A 118 3.92 6.83 5.66
C GLN A 118 3.50 5.42 6.08
N PRO A 119 3.30 5.17 7.39
CA PRO A 119 2.82 3.89 7.86
C PRO A 119 1.32 3.73 7.61
N VAL A 120 0.93 2.48 7.37
CA VAL A 120 -0.44 1.99 7.40
C VAL A 120 -0.50 0.82 8.36
N PHE A 121 -1.60 0.76 9.11
CA PHE A 121 -1.84 -0.21 10.17
C PHE A 121 -2.99 -1.11 9.73
N ALA A 122 -2.73 -2.40 9.53
CA ALA A 122 -3.72 -3.37 9.07
C ALA A 122 -3.98 -4.40 10.17
N GLU A 123 -5.25 -4.77 10.34
CA GLU A 123 -5.68 -5.85 11.22
C GLU A 123 -6.51 -6.85 10.41
N VAL A 124 -6.12 -8.12 10.41
CA VAL A 124 -7.01 -9.22 10.04
C VAL A 124 -7.65 -9.74 11.33
N ARG A 125 -8.97 -9.95 11.31
CA ARG A 125 -9.72 -10.50 12.45
C ARG A 125 -10.74 -11.57 12.06
N VAL A 126 -11.00 -12.48 12.99
CA VAL A 126 -12.19 -13.34 12.97
C VAL A 126 -13.41 -12.52 13.40
N LEU A 127 -14.55 -12.73 12.73
CA LEU A 127 -15.84 -12.14 13.08
C LEU A 127 -16.77 -13.18 13.69
N ASN A 128 -17.65 -12.73 14.59
CA ASN A 128 -18.78 -13.50 15.13
C ASN A 128 -18.37 -14.85 15.74
N ARG A 129 -17.24 -14.88 16.48
CA ARG A 129 -16.76 -16.04 17.26
C ARG A 129 -16.18 -15.55 18.59
N GLU A 130 -16.44 -16.33 19.64
CA GLU A 130 -15.95 -16.08 21.01
C GLU A 130 -15.24 -17.31 21.60
N ASP A 131 -14.93 -18.29 20.75
CA ASP A 131 -14.26 -19.54 21.12
C ASP A 131 -12.76 -19.27 21.39
N PRO A 132 -12.28 -19.43 22.63
CA PRO A 132 -10.92 -19.07 23.03
C PRO A 132 -9.85 -19.99 22.42
N ASP A 133 -10.21 -21.17 21.93
CA ASP A 133 -9.27 -22.13 21.33
C ASP A 133 -8.93 -21.80 19.87
N LEU A 134 -9.66 -20.87 19.25
CA LEU A 134 -9.42 -20.44 17.87
C LEU A 134 -8.18 -19.57 17.76
N GLN A 135 -7.29 -19.87 16.82
CA GLN A 135 -6.11 -19.08 16.55
C GLN A 135 -6.00 -18.72 15.07
N LEU A 136 -6.03 -17.41 14.78
CA LEU A 136 -5.85 -16.87 13.43
C LEU A 136 -4.39 -16.95 13.01
N GLN A 137 -4.12 -17.44 11.80
CA GLN A 137 -2.82 -17.39 11.15
C GLN A 137 -2.93 -16.64 9.82
N LEU A 138 -1.81 -16.04 9.39
CA LEU A 138 -1.66 -15.44 8.06
C LEU A 138 -0.65 -16.25 7.25
N GLY A 139 -1.03 -16.57 6.01
CA GLY A 139 -0.17 -17.18 5.01
C GLY A 139 0.63 -16.12 4.25
N ASP A 140 0.59 -16.16 2.92
CA ASP A 140 1.15 -15.06 2.13
C ASP A 140 0.24 -13.82 2.23
N CYS A 141 0.84 -12.65 2.44
CA CYS A 141 0.17 -11.35 2.27
C CYS A 141 0.88 -10.55 1.19
N TRP A 142 0.11 -9.88 0.35
CA TRP A 142 0.61 -9.11 -0.78
C TRP A 142 -0.22 -7.85 -1.02
N ALA A 143 0.34 -6.96 -1.82
CA ALA A 143 -0.39 -5.85 -2.40
C ALA A 143 -0.54 -6.01 -3.92
N THR A 144 -1.53 -5.30 -4.47
CA THR A 144 -1.81 -5.16 -5.91
C THR A 144 -2.20 -3.72 -6.22
N PRO A 145 -2.09 -3.28 -7.49
CA PRO A 145 -2.57 -1.98 -7.95
C PRO A 145 -4.08 -1.95 -8.26
N SER A 146 -4.80 -3.06 -8.09
CA SER A 146 -6.23 -3.19 -8.39
C SER A 146 -6.93 -4.04 -7.31
N ARG A 147 -8.27 -4.01 -7.26
CA ARG A 147 -9.04 -4.74 -6.24
C ARG A 147 -8.92 -6.26 -6.37
N ASP A 148 -8.51 -6.76 -7.53
CA ASP A 148 -8.33 -8.19 -7.79
C ASP A 148 -7.08 -8.73 -7.05
N PRO A 149 -7.23 -9.68 -6.11
CA PRO A 149 -6.08 -10.35 -5.48
C PRO A 149 -5.22 -11.13 -6.49
N GLY A 150 -5.79 -11.45 -7.66
CA GLY A 150 -5.19 -12.15 -8.79
C GLY A 150 -4.35 -11.28 -9.73
N ASP A 151 -4.33 -9.95 -9.58
CA ASP A 151 -3.57 -9.04 -10.47
C ASP A 151 -2.12 -9.55 -10.62
N PRO A 152 -1.57 -9.67 -11.85
CA PRO A 152 -0.21 -10.16 -12.04
C PRO A 152 0.84 -9.26 -11.37
N ARG A 153 0.54 -7.97 -11.16
CA ARG A 153 1.42 -6.99 -10.52
C ARG A 153 1.29 -7.10 -8.99
N ARG A 154 2.15 -7.90 -8.37
CA ARG A 154 2.10 -8.20 -6.93
C ARG A 154 3.40 -7.84 -6.21
N TRP A 155 3.25 -7.20 -5.04
CA TRP A 155 4.35 -6.97 -4.09
C TRP A 155 4.13 -7.80 -2.82
N THR A 156 5.12 -8.59 -2.40
CA THR A 156 5.01 -9.46 -1.23
C THR A 156 5.24 -8.66 0.06
N LEU A 157 4.28 -8.73 0.99
CA LEU A 157 4.32 -8.09 2.30
C LEU A 157 4.74 -9.08 3.39
N LEU A 158 4.08 -10.25 3.42
CA LEU A 158 4.42 -11.40 4.24
C LEU A 158 4.56 -12.63 3.32
N GLN A 159 5.51 -13.49 3.64
CA GLN A 159 5.67 -14.81 3.02
C GLN A 159 5.54 -15.86 4.13
N LYS A 160 4.56 -16.76 4.02
CA LYS A 160 4.21 -17.75 5.06
C LYS A 160 4.08 -17.13 6.46
N GLY A 161 3.40 -15.98 6.54
CA GLY A 161 3.19 -15.19 7.74
C GLY A 161 4.40 -14.40 8.25
N CYS A 162 5.58 -14.57 7.66
CA CYS A 162 6.81 -13.87 8.07
C CYS A 162 7.09 -12.63 7.20
N PRO A 163 7.68 -11.55 7.76
CA PRO A 163 8.09 -10.37 6.99
C PRO A 163 8.95 -10.69 5.77
N TYR A 164 8.55 -10.21 4.60
CA TYR A 164 9.33 -10.42 3.37
C TYR A 164 10.70 -9.74 3.46
N THR A 165 11.77 -10.50 3.22
CA THR A 165 13.15 -10.03 3.41
C THR A 165 13.75 -9.33 2.19
N GLY A 166 13.09 -9.38 1.03
CA GLY A 166 13.52 -8.70 -0.19
C GLY A 166 13.14 -7.21 -0.27
N ASP A 167 12.48 -6.67 0.75
CA ASP A 167 12.22 -5.23 0.90
C ASP A 167 13.07 -4.67 2.04
N ASN A 168 13.58 -3.45 1.87
CA ASN A 168 14.28 -2.72 2.93
C ASN A 168 13.28 -2.22 3.99
N TYR A 169 12.05 -1.88 3.58
CA TYR A 169 10.95 -1.46 4.45
C TYR A 169 10.04 -2.64 4.76
N LYS A 170 10.58 -3.61 5.52
CA LYS A 170 9.90 -4.85 5.89
C LYS A 170 8.60 -4.58 6.62
N THR A 171 7.59 -5.41 6.36
CA THR A 171 6.34 -5.44 7.14
C THR A 171 6.63 -5.78 8.59
N GLU A 172 6.08 -5.03 9.54
CA GLU A 172 6.30 -5.29 10.97
C GLU A 172 5.04 -5.88 11.60
N LEU A 173 5.10 -7.14 11.99
CA LEU A 173 4.05 -7.78 12.80
C LEU A 173 3.92 -7.05 14.14
N GLN A 174 2.71 -6.66 14.50
CA GLN A 174 2.42 -5.96 15.75
C GLN A 174 1.79 -6.93 16.76
N PRO A 175 2.18 -6.90 18.04
CA PRO A 175 1.58 -7.76 19.06
C PRO A 175 0.11 -7.39 19.29
N VAL A 176 -0.70 -8.40 19.61
CA VAL A 176 -2.07 -8.21 20.11
C VAL A 176 -2.08 -8.72 21.54
N LEU A 177 -2.22 -7.80 22.50
CA LEU A 177 -2.29 -8.14 23.92
C LEU A 177 -3.74 -8.31 24.35
N ALA A 178 -3.97 -9.14 25.36
CA ALA A 178 -5.26 -9.22 26.04
C ALA A 178 -5.55 -7.88 26.76
N GLY A 179 -6.80 -7.43 26.72
CA GLY A 179 -7.21 -6.19 27.38
C GLY A 179 -8.67 -5.85 27.13
N PRO A 180 -9.19 -4.74 27.68
CA PRO A 180 -10.62 -4.39 27.64
C PRO A 180 -11.21 -4.33 26.22
N SER A 181 -10.41 -3.86 25.26
CA SER A 181 -10.77 -3.74 23.84
C SER A 181 -10.47 -4.98 23.00
N SER A 182 -9.84 -6.01 23.57
CA SER A 182 -9.38 -7.22 22.86
C SER A 182 -9.49 -8.47 23.74
N LYS A 183 -10.73 -8.91 24.01
CA LYS A 183 -11.04 -10.14 24.75
C LYS A 183 -10.39 -11.40 24.15
N PHE A 184 -10.26 -11.46 22.82
CA PHE A 184 -9.68 -12.59 22.09
C PHE A 184 -8.51 -12.11 21.21
N PRO A 185 -7.29 -11.94 21.76
CA PRO A 185 -6.13 -11.47 21.00
C PRO A 185 -5.70 -12.47 19.91
N ASN A 186 -5.90 -13.77 20.17
CA ASN A 186 -5.69 -14.91 19.28
C ASN A 186 -6.57 -14.88 18.01
N HIS A 187 -7.69 -14.15 18.01
CA HIS A 187 -8.56 -13.96 16.83
C HIS A 187 -8.07 -12.86 15.89
N ARG A 188 -6.93 -12.21 16.18
CA ARG A 188 -6.45 -11.01 15.48
C ARG A 188 -4.98 -11.12 15.11
N LYS A 189 -4.63 -10.58 13.94
CA LYS A 189 -3.24 -10.39 13.52
C LYS A 189 -3.10 -8.97 12.99
N ARG A 190 -2.15 -8.23 13.58
CA ARG A 190 -1.88 -6.83 13.25
C ARG A 190 -0.53 -6.71 12.57
N PHE A 191 -0.42 -5.82 11.60
CA PHE A 191 0.85 -5.54 10.94
C PHE A 191 0.93 -4.09 10.43
N ARG A 192 2.12 -3.52 10.51
CA ARG A 192 2.46 -2.19 9.99
C ARG A 192 3.13 -2.34 8.63
N VAL A 193 2.55 -1.71 7.62
CA VAL A 193 3.09 -1.61 6.26
C VAL A 193 3.57 -0.18 6.05
N THR A 194 4.83 -0.01 5.70
CA THR A 194 5.30 1.28 5.15
C THR A 194 4.73 1.42 3.73
N MET A 195 4.19 2.57 3.34
CA MET A 195 3.55 2.73 2.02
C MET A 195 4.55 2.86 0.85
N PHE A 196 4.09 2.41 -0.32
CA PHE A 196 4.79 2.41 -1.61
C PHE A 196 3.78 2.62 -2.74
N SER A 197 4.26 2.95 -3.94
CA SER A 197 3.46 2.92 -5.17
C SER A 197 3.97 1.83 -6.11
N PHE A 198 3.06 1.20 -6.85
CA PHE A 198 3.44 0.39 -8.01
C PHE A 198 3.94 1.29 -9.14
N VAL A 199 4.91 0.80 -9.89
CA VAL A 199 5.37 1.45 -11.13
C VAL A 199 5.20 0.48 -12.30
N ASP A 200 4.80 1.03 -13.44
CA ASP A 200 4.82 0.31 -14.72
C ASP A 200 6.26 0.32 -15.26
N SER A 201 6.75 -0.85 -15.68
CA SER A 201 8.10 -1.00 -16.23
C SER A 201 8.25 -0.35 -17.61
N GLN A 202 7.16 -0.17 -18.35
CA GLN A 202 7.14 0.47 -19.67
C GLN A 202 7.03 2.00 -19.57
N SER A 203 6.36 2.54 -18.54
CA SER A 203 6.10 3.97 -18.39
C SER A 203 6.59 4.56 -17.05
N THR A 204 7.82 5.10 -17.07
CA THR A 204 8.46 5.85 -15.97
C THR A 204 7.79 7.18 -15.61
N ARG A 205 6.50 7.36 -15.94
CA ARG A 205 5.76 8.63 -15.85
C ARG A 205 4.47 8.55 -15.02
N ASN A 206 3.84 7.38 -14.88
CA ASN A 206 2.50 7.26 -14.29
C ASN A 206 2.57 6.70 -12.84
N PHE A 207 2.82 7.58 -11.87
CA PHE A 207 3.00 7.24 -10.45
C PHE A 207 1.71 7.33 -9.61
N HIS A 208 0.55 7.00 -10.19
CA HIS A 208 -0.72 7.01 -9.47
C HIS A 208 -1.45 5.69 -9.68
N GLY A 209 -1.49 4.90 -8.61
CA GLY A 209 -2.22 3.64 -8.54
C GLY A 209 -2.82 3.48 -7.15
N SER A 210 -4.07 3.00 -7.09
CA SER A 210 -4.63 2.51 -5.85
C SER A 210 -3.79 1.34 -5.34
N VAL A 211 -3.60 1.21 -4.03
CA VAL A 211 -2.95 0.03 -3.42
C VAL A 211 -3.99 -0.71 -2.60
N TYR A 212 -4.18 -1.98 -2.92
CA TYR A 212 -5.02 -2.92 -2.16
C TYR A 212 -4.12 -3.91 -1.45
N PHE A 213 -4.52 -4.33 -0.25
CA PHE A 213 -3.83 -5.36 0.52
C PHE A 213 -4.67 -6.62 0.58
N HIS A 214 -4.00 -7.75 0.46
CA HIS A 214 -4.58 -9.09 0.46
C HIS A 214 -3.77 -9.99 1.39
N CYS A 215 -4.44 -10.88 2.10
CA CYS A 215 -3.82 -11.92 2.90
C CYS A 215 -4.56 -13.23 2.75
N GLU A 216 -3.83 -14.31 2.55
CA GLU A 216 -4.31 -15.65 2.92
C GLU A 216 -4.44 -15.71 4.44
N ALA A 217 -5.61 -16.11 4.91
CA ALA A 217 -5.90 -16.29 6.31
C ALA A 217 -6.57 -17.64 6.56
N GLU A 218 -6.18 -18.27 7.67
CA GLU A 218 -6.75 -19.52 8.16
C GLU A 218 -6.93 -19.44 9.68
N VAL A 219 -7.80 -20.27 10.23
CA VAL A 219 -8.00 -20.37 11.67
C VAL A 219 -7.98 -21.84 12.06
N CYS A 220 -7.16 -22.16 13.05
CA CYS A 220 -7.06 -23.49 13.63
C CYS A 220 -7.63 -23.49 15.05
N LYS A 221 -7.96 -24.68 15.57
CA LYS A 221 -8.51 -24.88 16.92
C LYS A 221 -7.68 -25.90 17.69
N GLY A 222 -7.03 -25.47 18.77
CA GLY A 222 -6.30 -26.31 19.73
C GLY A 222 -4.97 -26.94 19.25
N GLY A 223 -3.98 -27.00 20.17
CA GLY A 223 -2.89 -27.99 20.20
C GLY A 223 -1.81 -27.98 19.08
N THR A 224 -0.54 -27.71 19.47
CA THR A 224 0.70 -28.08 18.75
C THR A 224 0.66 -28.06 17.21
N GLY A 225 0.72 -26.87 16.62
CA GLY A 225 0.83 -26.68 15.16
C GLY A 225 0.54 -25.25 14.71
N CYS A 226 -0.30 -24.54 15.48
CA CYS A 226 -0.71 -23.15 15.23
C CYS A 226 0.36 -22.08 15.56
N THR A 227 1.65 -22.39 15.44
CA THR A 227 2.75 -21.48 15.83
C THR A 227 3.70 -21.24 14.67
N LEU A 228 3.50 -20.13 13.95
CA LEU A 228 4.45 -19.63 12.96
C LEU A 228 5.69 -19.08 13.68
N SER A 229 6.86 -19.68 13.41
CA SER A 229 8.15 -19.25 13.96
C SER A 229 9.09 -18.78 12.85
N CYS A 230 9.29 -17.47 12.75
CA CYS A 230 10.15 -16.85 11.74
C CYS A 230 11.63 -16.95 12.12
N THR A 231 12.19 -18.17 12.13
CA THR A 231 13.62 -18.37 12.44
C THR A 231 14.52 -17.87 11.30
N SER A 232 15.48 -17.01 11.62
CA SER A 232 16.30 -16.28 10.63
C SER A 232 17.48 -17.08 10.04
N ARG A 233 17.63 -18.36 10.38
CA ARG A 233 18.80 -19.17 10.02
C ARG A 233 18.52 -20.09 8.84
N LYS A 234 19.42 -20.09 7.85
CA LYS A 234 19.49 -21.04 6.73
C LYS A 234 19.76 -22.48 7.21
N ARG A 235 18.84 -23.11 7.92
CA ARG A 235 18.82 -24.57 8.09
C ARG A 235 17.74 -25.13 7.17
N ARG A 236 18.09 -26.21 6.46
CA ARG A 236 17.14 -26.99 5.65
C ARG A 236 16.24 -27.81 6.57
N ALA A 237 15.44 -27.16 7.40
CA ALA A 237 14.35 -27.79 8.11
C ALA A 237 13.28 -28.11 7.05
N ARG A 238 13.12 -29.40 6.77
CA ARG A 238 12.04 -29.90 5.91
C ARG A 238 10.77 -29.96 6.75
N ASP A 239 10.27 -28.79 7.13
CA ASP A 239 9.03 -28.64 7.88
C ASP A 239 7.88 -29.08 6.99
N ARG A 240 7.60 -30.38 7.05
CA ARG A 240 6.48 -31.01 6.39
C ARG A 240 5.21 -30.43 7.01
N TRP A 241 4.51 -29.63 6.23
CA TRP A 241 3.09 -29.37 6.41
C TRP A 241 2.32 -30.68 6.14
N ASN A 242 2.41 -31.60 7.10
CA ASN A 242 1.77 -32.92 7.09
C ASN A 242 0.53 -32.90 8.01
N GLY A 243 -0.29 -31.86 7.88
CA GLY A 243 -1.62 -31.78 8.47
C GLY A 243 -2.67 -31.97 7.38
N ARG A 244 -3.01 -33.23 7.06
CA ARG A 244 -4.02 -33.55 6.03
C ARG A 244 -5.44 -33.37 6.59
N ILE A 245 -5.81 -32.12 6.88
CA ILE A 245 -7.17 -31.67 7.20
C ILE A 245 -7.51 -30.57 6.19
N SER A 246 -8.73 -30.57 5.65
CA SER A 246 -9.17 -29.69 4.56
C SER A 246 -9.15 -28.20 4.94
N SER A 247 -8.00 -27.54 4.81
CA SER A 247 -7.87 -26.09 5.05
C SER A 247 -8.40 -25.30 3.86
N ARG A 248 -9.61 -24.75 3.99
CA ARG A 248 -10.11 -23.72 3.06
C ARG A 248 -9.42 -22.38 3.39
N HIS A 249 -8.23 -22.15 2.82
CA HIS A 249 -7.54 -20.87 2.91
C HIS A 249 -8.45 -19.77 2.33
N SER A 250 -8.72 -18.73 3.11
CA SER A 250 -9.61 -17.63 2.73
C SER A 250 -8.79 -16.37 2.47
N VAL A 251 -8.95 -15.77 1.28
CA VAL A 251 -8.25 -14.53 0.93
C VAL A 251 -9.08 -13.34 1.40
N VAL A 252 -8.60 -12.65 2.43
CA VAL A 252 -9.17 -11.38 2.90
C VAL A 252 -8.50 -10.20 2.20
N SER A 253 -9.27 -9.14 1.93
CA SER A 253 -8.81 -7.98 1.15
C SER A 253 -9.28 -6.67 1.79
N GLY A 254 -8.46 -5.61 1.72
CA GLY A 254 -8.83 -4.28 2.19
C GLY A 254 -8.04 -3.15 1.50
N GLY A 255 -8.62 -1.95 1.51
CA GLY A 255 -8.22 -0.82 0.67
C GLY A 255 -9.44 -0.22 -0.05
N PRO A 256 -9.25 0.73 -0.99
CA PRO A 256 -7.97 1.20 -1.50
C PRO A 256 -7.28 2.23 -0.60
N PHE A 257 -5.95 2.21 -0.64
CA PHE A 257 -5.12 3.40 -0.44
C PHE A 257 -4.90 4.12 -1.76
N PHE A 258 -4.81 5.44 -1.75
CA PHE A 258 -4.35 6.22 -2.89
C PHE A 258 -3.05 6.93 -2.52
N ILE A 259 -2.06 6.83 -3.41
CA ILE A 259 -0.75 7.46 -3.24
C ILE A 259 -0.71 8.83 -3.92
N LEU A 260 -0.28 9.84 -3.15
CA LEU A 260 0.17 11.15 -3.62
C LEU A 260 1.70 11.19 -3.75
#